data_AF-A0A2V6JRS4-F1
#
_entry.id   AF-A0A2V6JRS4-F1
#
_cell.length_a   1.000
_cell.length_b   1.000
_cell.length_c   1.000
_cell.angle_alpha   90.00
_cell.angle_beta   90.00
_cell.angle_gamma   90.00
#
_symmetry.space_group_name_H-M   'P 1'
#
loop_
_entity.id
_entity.type
_entity.pdbx_description
1 polymer ?
#
loop_
_entity_poly.entity_id
_entity_poly.type
_entity_poly.pdbx_seq_one_letter_code
_entity_poly.pdbx_strand_id
1 'polypeptide(L)'
;IDIVSAPKTVSAPGQLPSHYAPKTPLRLIDNAESFALVKNRRVGLLTWNGFIPAERFAAVRILSEHQDLSEAAANLFRSLRELDDLDLDLIVAERVPAQGLGTAILDRLERASHDSDN
;
A
#
# COMPACT_ATOMS: atom_id res chain seq x y z
N ILE A 1 -9.96 -44.55 15.06
CA ILE A 1 -9.13 -44.57 13.83
C ILE A 1 -10.04 -43.97 12.76
N ASP A 2 -10.00 -42.66 12.62
CA ASP A 2 -9.18 -41.92 11.64
C ASP A 2 -10.07 -41.53 10.45
N ILE A 3 -10.27 -40.22 10.37
CA ILE A 3 -10.64 -39.33 9.27
C ILE A 3 -10.76 -39.94 7.86
N VAL A 4 -11.71 -39.43 7.06
CA VAL A 4 -11.40 -38.51 5.94
C VAL A 4 -12.70 -38.02 5.27
N SER A 5 -13.02 -36.74 5.51
CA SER A 5 -13.88 -35.97 4.62
C SER A 5 -13.06 -35.52 3.42
N ALA A 6 -13.44 -35.96 2.22
CA ALA A 6 -13.00 -35.37 0.96
C ALA A 6 -13.99 -34.25 0.53
N PRO A 7 -13.78 -33.54 -0.58
CA PRO A 7 -12.62 -32.75 -0.97
C PRO A 7 -13.05 -31.32 -1.42
N LYS A 8 -12.18 -30.32 -1.35
CA LYS A 8 -12.28 -29.07 -2.15
C LYS A 8 -10.86 -28.68 -2.57
N THR A 9 -10.35 -29.09 -3.73
CA THR A 9 -10.44 -28.40 -5.05
C THR A 9 -10.07 -26.91 -4.89
N VAL A 10 -9.00 -26.34 -5.46
CA VAL A 10 -8.28 -26.60 -6.71
C VAL A 10 -6.86 -26.03 -6.55
N SER A 11 -5.82 -26.81 -6.81
CA SER A 11 -4.52 -26.24 -7.25
C SER A 11 -4.68 -25.84 -8.72
N ALA A 12 -4.58 -24.54 -9.01
CA ALA A 12 -4.40 -24.05 -10.37
C ALA A 12 -2.90 -23.76 -10.58
N PRO A 13 -2.16 -24.57 -11.37
CA PRO A 13 -0.83 -24.21 -11.82
C PRO A 13 -1.01 -23.22 -12.98
N GLY A 14 -0.95 -21.92 -12.69
CA GLY A 14 -1.17 -20.90 -13.73
C GLY A 14 -1.75 -19.57 -13.31
N GLN A 15 -1.86 -19.25 -12.02
CA GLN A 15 -2.12 -17.87 -11.60
C GLN A 15 -0.79 -17.13 -11.49
N LEU A 16 -0.36 -16.48 -12.58
CA LEU A 16 0.27 -15.18 -12.41
C LEU A 16 -0.67 -14.39 -11.48
N PRO A 17 -0.28 -14.00 -10.27
CA PRO A 17 -1.17 -13.18 -9.48
C PRO A 17 -1.36 -11.88 -10.23
N SER A 18 -2.52 -11.69 -10.87
CA SER A 18 -3.01 -10.40 -11.38
C SER A 18 -3.24 -9.38 -10.26
N HIS A 19 -2.68 -9.59 -9.06
CA HIS A 19 -3.02 -8.88 -7.86
C HIS A 19 -1.94 -7.84 -7.59
N TYR A 20 -2.26 -6.58 -7.91
CA TYR A 20 -1.49 -5.43 -7.45
C TYR A 20 -1.83 -5.03 -6.00
N ALA A 21 -2.51 -5.91 -5.26
CA ALA A 21 -2.69 -5.77 -3.82
C ALA A 21 -1.33 -6.07 -3.17
N PRO A 22 -0.68 -5.07 -2.53
CA PRO A 22 0.54 -5.31 -1.77
C PRO A 22 0.26 -6.38 -0.70
N LYS A 23 1.24 -7.24 -0.44
CA LYS A 23 1.16 -8.21 0.66
C LYS A 23 1.22 -7.50 2.01
N THR A 24 1.97 -6.41 2.07
CA THR A 24 2.01 -5.57 3.26
C THR A 24 0.70 -4.81 3.41
N PRO A 25 0.07 -4.81 4.60
CA PRO A 25 -1.17 -4.09 4.81
C PRO A 25 -1.00 -2.60 4.53
N LEU A 26 -1.91 -2.04 3.74
CA LEU A 26 -1.89 -0.62 3.41
C LEU A 26 -2.94 0.12 4.24
N ARG A 27 -2.59 1.29 4.76
CA ARG A 27 -3.51 2.17 5.48
C ARG A 27 -3.50 3.56 4.88
N LEU A 28 -4.68 4.02 4.49
CA LEU A 28 -4.86 5.38 4.01
C LEU A 28 -4.96 6.36 5.18
N ILE A 29 -4.29 7.49 5.09
CA ILE A 29 -4.30 8.56 6.09
C ILE A 29 -4.45 9.93 5.43
N ASP A 30 -5.03 10.89 6.15
CA ASP A 30 -5.14 12.26 5.66
C ASP A 30 -3.80 13.00 5.70
N ASN A 31 -3.01 12.82 6.77
CA ASN A 31 -1.69 13.44 6.93
C ASN A 31 -0.75 12.53 7.71
N ALA A 32 0.51 12.43 7.28
CA ALA A 32 1.52 11.61 7.95
C ALA A 32 1.74 11.99 9.43
N GLU A 33 1.52 13.25 9.81
CA GLU A 33 1.60 13.71 11.20
C GLU A 33 0.48 13.16 12.08
N SER A 34 -0.69 12.87 11.52
CA SER A 34 -1.83 12.30 12.24
C SER A 34 -1.66 10.81 12.52
N PHE A 35 -0.71 10.15 11.85
CA PHE A 35 -0.45 8.72 12.06
C PHE A 35 0.36 8.50 13.34
N ALA A 36 -0.24 7.81 14.30
CA ALA A 36 0.44 7.41 15.53
C ALA A 36 1.48 6.33 15.24
N LEU A 37 2.76 6.62 15.54
CA LEU A 37 3.82 5.65 15.34
C LEU A 37 3.58 4.38 16.15
N VAL A 38 3.59 3.24 15.48
CA VAL A 38 3.50 1.95 16.14
C VAL A 38 4.90 1.53 16.56
N LYS A 39 5.16 1.50 17.87
CA LYS A 39 6.44 1.01 18.40
C LYS A 39 6.68 -0.44 17.95
N ASN A 40 7.91 -0.74 17.57
CA ASN A 40 8.36 -2.06 17.12
C ASN A 40 7.71 -2.58 15.81
N ARG A 41 7.22 -1.70 14.93
CA ARG A 41 6.81 -2.08 13.57
C ARG A 41 7.57 -1.29 12.52
N ARG A 42 7.93 -1.96 11.43
CA ARG A 42 8.53 -1.35 10.24
C ARG A 42 7.42 -0.76 9.39
N VAL A 43 7.21 0.55 9.52
CA VAL A 43 6.16 1.24 8.77
C VAL A 43 6.77 1.98 7.59
N GLY A 44 6.26 1.74 6.39
CA GLY A 44 6.59 2.52 5.19
C GLY A 44 5.61 3.66 5.01
N LEU A 45 6.10 4.78 4.50
CA LEU A 45 5.26 5.92 4.17
C LEU A 45 5.29 6.18 2.66
N LEU A 46 4.11 6.33 2.09
CA LEU A 46 3.87 6.81 0.74
C LEU A 46 3.20 8.19 0.84
N THR A 47 3.94 9.25 0.58
CA THR A 47 3.45 10.63 0.68
C THR A 47 3.22 11.23 -0.70
N TRP A 48 2.25 12.13 -0.80
CA TRP A 48 1.93 12.83 -2.04
C TRP A 48 3.07 13.76 -2.47
N ASN A 49 3.50 14.64 -1.56
CA ASN A 49 4.42 15.76 -1.82
C ASN A 49 5.31 16.08 -0.59
N GLY A 50 5.17 15.33 0.49
CA GLY A 50 5.70 15.72 1.79
C GLY A 50 7.11 15.20 2.07
N PHE A 51 7.98 16.09 2.52
CA PHE A 51 9.17 15.69 3.28
C PHE A 51 8.73 15.40 4.72
N ILE A 52 8.61 14.12 5.06
CA ILE A 52 8.26 13.66 6.42
C ILE A 52 9.53 13.17 7.10
N PRO A 53 9.71 13.39 8.42
CA PRO A 53 10.88 12.90 9.14
C PRO A 53 11.05 11.39 8.93
N ALA A 54 12.03 11.02 8.13
CA ALA A 54 12.40 9.63 7.84
C ALA A 54 12.72 8.84 9.12
N GLU A 55 13.04 9.51 10.22
CA GLU A 55 13.28 8.92 11.54
C GLU A 55 12.06 8.16 12.09
N ARG A 56 10.85 8.45 11.59
CA ARG A 56 9.61 7.82 12.01
C ARG A 56 9.28 6.55 11.21
N PHE A 57 9.74 6.45 9.97
CA PHE A 57 9.33 5.41 9.04
C PHE A 57 10.55 4.61 8.58
N ALA A 58 10.38 3.31 8.41
CA ALA A 58 11.45 2.44 7.91
C ALA A 58 11.84 2.79 6.47
N ALA A 59 10.89 3.30 5.68
CA ALA A 59 11.11 3.80 4.34
C ALA A 59 10.06 4.86 3.98
N VAL A 60 10.46 5.84 3.17
CA VAL A 60 9.57 6.88 2.66
C VAL A 60 9.68 6.90 1.14
N ARG A 61 8.54 6.99 0.47
CA ARG A 61 8.42 7.18 -0.97
C ARG A 61 7.47 8.33 -1.28
N ILE A 62 7.90 9.19 -2.18
CA ILE A 62 7.15 10.35 -2.62
C ILE A 62 6.48 9.99 -3.95
N LEU A 63 5.19 10.26 -4.08
CA LEU A 63 4.43 10.00 -5.30
C LEU A 63 4.76 11.02 -6.38
N SER A 64 4.77 12.31 -6.03
CA SER A 64 5.18 13.36 -6.95
C SER A 64 5.82 14.52 -6.20
N GLU A 65 7.09 14.80 -6.53
CA GLU A 65 7.79 15.98 -5.98
C GLU A 65 7.22 17.29 -6.54
N HIS A 66 6.55 17.23 -7.70
CA HIS A 66 5.95 18.38 -8.37
C HIS A 66 4.44 18.51 -8.14
N GLN A 67 3.84 17.65 -7.31
CA GLN A 67 2.38 17.59 -7.10
C GLN A 67 1.60 17.34 -8.41
N ASP A 68 2.19 16.56 -9.32
CA ASP A 68 1.55 16.15 -10.56
C ASP A 68 0.82 14.82 -10.38
N LEU A 69 -0.46 14.81 -10.70
CA LEU A 69 -1.31 13.63 -10.53
C LEU A 69 -0.95 12.50 -11.51
N SER A 70 -0.45 12.84 -12.70
CA SER A 70 -0.01 11.83 -13.68
C SER A 70 1.27 11.16 -13.20
N GLU A 71 2.21 11.95 -12.70
CA GLU A 71 3.44 11.45 -12.09
C GLU A 71 3.13 10.56 -10.88
N ALA A 72 2.25 11.01 -9.99
CA ALA A 72 1.82 10.23 -8.85
C ALA A 72 1.16 8.90 -9.24
N ALA A 73 0.29 8.89 -10.27
CA ALA A 73 -0.32 7.65 -10.74
C ALA A 73 0.74 6.67 -11.30
N ALA A 74 1.74 7.18 -12.02
CA ALA A 74 2.83 6.37 -12.57
C ALA A 74 3.75 5.84 -11.46
N ASN A 75 4.06 6.67 -10.47
CA ASN A 75 4.93 6.32 -9.35
C ASN A 75 4.22 5.48 -8.29
N LEU A 76 2.90 5.57 -8.14
CA LEU A 76 2.11 4.83 -7.15
C LEU A 76 2.46 3.34 -7.13
N PHE A 77 2.37 2.69 -8.28
CA PHE A 77 2.62 1.26 -8.38
C PHE A 77 4.09 0.90 -8.17
N ARG A 78 5.01 1.78 -8.57
CA ARG A 78 6.44 1.61 -8.33
C ARG A 78 6.75 1.71 -6.84
N SER A 79 6.34 2.80 -6.21
CA SER A 79 6.56 3.09 -4.81
C SER A 79 5.90 2.05 -3.90
N LEU A 80 4.69 1.60 -4.21
CA LEU A 80 4.04 0.51 -3.49
C LEU A 80 4.85 -0.78 -3.57
N ARG A 81 5.33 -1.15 -4.77
CA ARG A 81 6.15 -2.36 -4.94
C ARG A 81 7.48 -2.25 -4.20
N GLU A 82 8.14 -1.09 -4.25
CA GLU A 82 9.37 -0.87 -3.49
C GLU A 82 9.15 -0.97 -1.98
N LEU A 83 8.04 -0.44 -1.47
CA LEU A 83 7.71 -0.56 -0.06
C LEU A 83 7.34 -2.00 0.33
N ASP A 84 6.61 -2.71 -0.53
CA ASP A 84 6.25 -4.12 -0.33
C ASP A 84 7.49 -5.03 -0.31
N ASP A 85 8.51 -4.74 -1.14
CA ASP A 85 9.77 -5.48 -1.19
C ASP A 85 10.63 -5.31 0.08
N LEU A 86 10.39 -4.25 0.85
CA LEU A 86 11.15 -3.95 2.07
C LEU A 86 10.71 -4.79 3.30
N ASP A 87 9.75 -5.70 3.12
CA ASP A 87 9.20 -6.57 4.16
C ASP A 87 8.77 -5.73 5.38
N LEU A 88 7.86 -4.79 5.10
CA LEU A 88 7.31 -3.86 6.07
C LEU A 88 6.09 -4.48 6.76
N ASP A 89 5.86 -4.12 8.01
CA ASP A 89 4.68 -4.52 8.77
C ASP A 89 3.41 -3.75 8.35
N LEU A 90 3.59 -2.54 7.80
CA LEU A 90 2.50 -1.66 7.42
C LEU A 90 2.99 -0.62 6.39
N ILE A 91 2.22 -0.38 5.35
CA ILE A 91 2.40 0.75 4.45
C ILE A 91 1.33 1.78 4.78
N VAL A 92 1.74 3.03 4.92
CA VAL A 92 0.85 4.16 5.19
C VAL A 92 0.88 5.06 3.99
N ALA A 93 -0.27 5.29 3.37
CA ALA A 93 -0.40 6.12 2.18
C ALA A 93 -1.19 7.40 2.47
N GLU A 94 -0.61 8.53 2.11
CA GLU A 94 -1.24 9.84 2.23
C GLU A 94 -2.27 10.03 1.11
N ARG A 95 -3.39 10.67 1.46
CA ARG A 95 -4.44 11.00 0.52
C ARG A 95 -3.95 12.04 -0.50
N VAL A 96 -4.18 11.73 -1.78
CA VAL A 96 -3.99 12.69 -2.87
C VAL A 96 -5.27 13.50 -3.07
N PRO A 97 -5.20 14.72 -3.61
CA PRO A 97 -6.39 15.52 -3.86
C PRO A 97 -7.33 14.80 -4.84
N ALA A 98 -8.59 14.60 -4.44
CA ALA A 98 -9.62 13.86 -5.18
C ALA A 98 -10.18 14.65 -6.38
N GLN A 99 -9.30 15.12 -7.27
CA GLN A 99 -9.63 15.85 -8.49
C GLN A 99 -8.97 15.17 -9.70
N GLY A 100 -9.69 15.08 -10.82
CA GLY A 100 -9.17 14.47 -12.04
C GLY A 100 -8.62 13.06 -11.81
N LEU A 101 -7.31 12.87 -12.08
CA LEU A 101 -6.61 11.59 -11.87
C LEU A 101 -6.48 11.21 -10.39
N GLY A 102 -6.53 12.17 -9.47
CA GLY A 102 -6.39 11.92 -8.03
C GLY A 102 -7.53 11.10 -7.44
N THR A 103 -8.75 11.26 -7.95
CA THR A 103 -9.88 10.41 -7.57
C THR A 103 -9.63 8.93 -7.91
N ALA A 104 -9.02 8.65 -9.07
CA ALA A 104 -8.69 7.30 -9.47
C ALA A 104 -7.50 6.71 -8.68
N ILE A 105 -6.55 7.55 -8.26
CA ILE A 105 -5.47 7.13 -7.36
C ILE A 105 -6.03 6.80 -5.98
N LEU A 106 -6.89 7.66 -5.45
CA LEU A 106 -7.53 7.48 -4.15
C LEU A 106 -8.34 6.18 -4.11
N ASP A 107 -9.18 5.93 -5.12
CA ASP A 107 -9.94 4.67 -5.24
C ASP A 107 -9.02 3.45 -5.21
N ARG A 108 -7.89 3.48 -5.94
CA ARG A 108 -6.92 2.38 -5.94
C ARG A 108 -6.26 2.18 -4.58
N LEU A 109 -5.88 3.26 -3.90
CA LEU A 109 -5.30 3.19 -2.56
C LEU A 109 -6.33 2.67 -1.54
N GLU A 110 -7.57 3.12 -1.61
CA GLU A 110 -8.66 2.65 -0.74
C GLU A 110 -8.90 1.15 -0.94
N ARG A 111 -8.95 0.69 -2.19
CA ARG A 111 -9.06 -0.74 -2.52
C ARG A 111 -7.87 -1.54 -2.00
N ALA A 112 -6.65 -1.04 -2.17
CA ALA A 112 -5.44 -1.68 -1.63
C ALA A 112 -5.46 -1.73 -0.10
N SER A 113 -6.05 -0.72 0.56
CA SER A 113 -6.16 -0.69 2.03
C SER A 113 -7.20 -1.65 2.60
N HIS A 114 -8.32 -1.86 1.89
CA HIS A 114 -9.38 -2.77 2.34
C HIS A 114 -9.04 -4.24 2.09
N ASP A 115 -8.28 -4.57 1.05
CA ASP A 115 -7.92 -5.96 0.71
C ASP A 115 -7.01 -6.60 1.78
N SER A 116 -6.34 -5.78 2.60
CA SER A 116 -5.40 -6.21 3.64
C SER A 116 -6.06 -6.69 4.95
N ASP A 117 -7.39 -6.61 5.08
CA ASP A 117 -8.16 -6.98 6.28
C ASP A 117 -8.81 -8.38 6.19
N ASN A 118 -8.34 -9.25 5.29
CA ASN A 118 -8.88 -10.62 5.12
C ASN A 118 -7.80 -11.69 5.19
#